data_AF-A0A9P8JGT9-F1
#
_entry.id   AF-A0A9P8JGT9-F1
#
_cell.length_a   1.000
_cell.length_b   1.000
_cell.length_c   1.000
_cell.angle_alpha   90.00
_cell.angle_beta   90.00
_cell.angle_gamma   90.00
#
_symmetry.space_group_name_H-M   'P 1'
#
loop_
_entity.id
_entity.type
_entity.pdbx_description
1 polymer ?
#
loop_
_entity_poly.entity_id
_entity_poly.type
_entity_poly.pdbx_seq_one_letter_code
_entity_poly.pdbx_strand_id
1 'polypeptide(L)'
;MHLSLNSSRTLSSQDFQLEDAYEAWKKSEIQDLSQLMLAIIQSNPELAKSTTGPAAMKSSPLAPNDDVDTSVPIDQSFDLGSLNLNNSPRESVSDDTAFTYIPPEPRAYYRAVLRKALDNDLFQDDEAEGVDGPEIQLLSKQSTDVLNELALRWRIPQPSRMTLFLDVVREKFDRQEITLDMLDAAFMYVKTPTAEVKKANRMSQMTPSVVFDASRWTVSDYSLQQQCLSSIHDALLRELFELLQHCYEPKPPSIGSVMYILETHVYDDPLFAKTPEDLDEFTVALHDALKQKAREAYNGMLSKHVPEDAESWEFYHVIQLGKAVVTLADKIQKRYRKNP
;
A
#
# COMPACT_ATOMS: atom_id res chain seq x y z
N MET A 1 -0.45 -29.32 -8.16
CA MET A 1 0.02 -28.48 -7.03
C MET A 1 -1.07 -28.51 -5.97
N HIS A 2 -0.71 -28.82 -4.73
CA HIS A 2 -1.69 -29.07 -3.66
C HIS A 2 -1.80 -27.82 -2.78
N LEU A 3 -2.93 -27.11 -2.84
CA LEU A 3 -3.23 -25.96 -1.97
C LEU A 3 -3.50 -26.35 -0.51
N SER A 4 -3.80 -27.63 -0.27
CA SER A 4 -4.14 -28.19 1.04
C SER A 4 -2.99 -28.97 1.70
N LEU A 5 -1.80 -28.98 1.08
CA LEU A 5 -0.60 -29.32 1.84
C LEU A 5 -0.28 -28.08 2.66
N ASN A 6 -0.27 -28.19 3.99
CA ASN A 6 0.30 -27.22 4.92
C ASN A 6 1.83 -27.07 4.71
N SER A 7 2.28 -26.99 3.46
CA SER A 7 3.59 -26.46 3.13
C SER A 7 3.54 -24.99 3.53
N SER A 8 4.55 -24.50 4.23
CA SER A 8 4.67 -23.09 4.65
C SER A 8 4.75 -22.08 3.48
N ARG A 9 4.44 -22.52 2.26
CA ARG A 9 4.56 -21.77 1.00
C ARG A 9 3.24 -21.15 0.54
N THR A 10 2.11 -21.44 1.20
CA THR A 10 0.77 -20.91 0.88
C THR A 10 0.00 -20.56 2.14
N LEU A 11 -0.93 -19.60 2.03
CA LEU A 11 -1.80 -19.22 3.15
C LEU A 11 -2.68 -20.39 3.62
N SER A 12 -2.88 -20.44 4.92
CA SER A 12 -3.67 -21.44 5.65
C SER A 12 -4.88 -20.78 6.31
N SER A 13 -5.85 -21.59 6.76
CA SER A 13 -7.02 -21.08 7.50
C SER A 13 -6.61 -20.30 8.78
N GLN A 14 -5.47 -20.65 9.39
CA GLN A 14 -4.95 -19.97 10.60
C GLN A 14 -4.50 -18.52 10.33
N ASP A 15 -4.25 -18.15 9.08
CA ASP A 15 -3.83 -16.81 8.70
C ASP A 15 -5.03 -15.83 8.64
N PHE A 16 -6.26 -16.32 8.77
CA PHE A 16 -7.50 -15.54 8.69
C PHE A 16 -8.28 -15.59 10.01
N GLN A 17 -9.00 -14.50 10.32
CA GLN A 17 -9.91 -14.49 11.48
C GLN A 17 -11.23 -15.19 11.20
N LEU A 18 -11.68 -15.17 9.94
CA LEU A 18 -12.96 -15.73 9.48
C LEU A 18 -12.70 -16.86 8.50
N GLU A 19 -13.35 -18.01 8.70
CA GLU A 19 -13.24 -19.14 7.78
C GLU A 19 -13.78 -18.79 6.39
N ASP A 20 -14.85 -17.98 6.33
CA ASP A 20 -15.41 -17.47 5.07
C ASP A 20 -14.38 -16.65 4.25
N ALA A 21 -13.46 -15.96 4.91
CA ALA A 21 -12.40 -15.20 4.25
C ALA A 21 -11.35 -16.15 3.63
N TYR A 22 -10.99 -17.21 4.37
CA TYR A 22 -10.10 -18.26 3.86
C TYR A 22 -10.73 -19.00 2.67
N GLU A 23 -12.01 -19.37 2.74
CA GLU A 23 -12.71 -20.02 1.64
C GLU A 23 -12.79 -19.12 0.39
N ALA A 24 -13.04 -17.83 0.57
CA ALA A 24 -13.06 -16.86 -0.52
C ALA A 24 -11.69 -16.74 -1.20
N TRP A 25 -10.62 -16.59 -0.42
CA TRP A 25 -9.25 -16.56 -0.93
C TRP A 25 -8.88 -17.87 -1.65
N LYS A 26 -9.21 -19.02 -1.06
CA LYS A 26 -8.94 -20.33 -1.66
C LYS A 26 -9.65 -20.49 -2.99
N LYS A 27 -10.90 -20.02 -3.10
CA LYS A 27 -11.67 -20.06 -4.34
C LYS A 27 -11.05 -19.19 -5.43
N SER A 28 -10.60 -17.97 -5.11
CA SER A 28 -9.91 -17.12 -6.09
C SER A 28 -8.57 -17.72 -6.51
N GLU A 29 -7.80 -18.25 -5.57
CA GLU A 29 -6.49 -18.87 -5.86
C GLU A 29 -6.65 -20.09 -6.79
N ILE A 30 -7.68 -20.93 -6.59
CA ILE A 30 -7.96 -22.04 -7.51
C ILE A 30 -8.27 -21.53 -8.91
N GLN A 31 -9.04 -20.44 -9.03
CA GLN A 31 -9.35 -19.83 -10.32
C GLN A 31 -8.09 -19.28 -11.00
N ASP A 32 -7.25 -18.54 -10.28
CA ASP A 32 -6.03 -17.94 -10.82
C ASP A 32 -5.01 -19.01 -11.24
N LEU A 33 -4.85 -20.06 -10.44
CA LEU A 33 -4.01 -21.21 -10.80
C LEU A 33 -4.51 -21.93 -12.05
N SER A 34 -5.83 -22.08 -12.21
CA SER A 34 -6.39 -22.70 -13.42
C SER A 34 -6.08 -21.87 -14.67
N GLN A 35 -6.13 -20.55 -14.58
CA GLN A 35 -5.79 -19.64 -15.68
C GLN A 35 -4.29 -19.66 -15.99
N LEU A 36 -3.45 -19.68 -14.97
CA LEU A 36 -2.00 -19.81 -15.16
C LEU A 36 -1.65 -21.13 -15.86
N MET A 37 -2.30 -22.23 -15.45
CA MET A 37 -2.09 -23.53 -16.10
C MET A 37 -2.54 -23.50 -17.56
N LEU A 38 -3.66 -22.86 -17.87
CA LEU A 38 -4.11 -22.67 -19.26
C LEU A 38 -3.11 -21.85 -20.08
N ALA A 39 -2.56 -20.77 -19.51
CA ALA A 39 -1.55 -19.96 -20.19
C ALA A 39 -0.26 -20.76 -20.46
N ILE A 40 0.17 -21.60 -19.51
CA ILE A 40 1.33 -22.49 -19.68
C ILE A 40 1.05 -23.50 -20.81
N ILE A 41 -0.13 -24.12 -20.83
CA ILE A 41 -0.51 -25.09 -21.87
C ILE A 41 -0.62 -24.42 -23.26
N GLN A 42 -1.16 -23.20 -23.34
CA GLN A 42 -1.24 -22.43 -24.59
C GLN A 42 0.13 -21.99 -25.10
N SER A 43 1.02 -21.57 -24.20
CA SER A 43 2.38 -21.16 -24.56
C SER A 43 3.28 -22.34 -24.94
N ASN A 44 2.97 -23.56 -24.45
CA ASN A 44 3.72 -24.78 -24.74
C ASN A 44 2.77 -25.95 -25.10
N PRO A 45 2.27 -26.03 -26.35
CA PRO A 45 1.31 -27.05 -26.76
C PRO A 45 1.85 -28.49 -26.72
N GLU A 46 3.18 -28.67 -26.67
CA GLU A 46 3.81 -29.97 -26.49
C GLU A 46 3.59 -30.55 -25.07
N LEU A 47 3.33 -29.72 -24.04
CA LEU A 47 2.96 -30.22 -22.71
C LEU A 47 1.57 -30.87 -22.70
N ALA A 48 0.64 -30.43 -23.56
CA ALA A 48 -0.70 -31.01 -23.66
C ALA A 48 -0.69 -32.44 -24.22
N LYS A 49 0.30 -32.77 -25.06
CA LYS A 49 0.44 -34.10 -25.66
C LYS A 49 1.02 -35.15 -24.70
N SER A 50 1.72 -34.72 -23.64
CA SER A 50 2.38 -35.61 -22.68
C SER A 50 1.45 -36.11 -21.55
N THR A 51 0.23 -35.55 -21.39
CA THR A 51 -0.69 -35.95 -20.32
C THR A 51 -1.43 -37.27 -20.56
N THR A 52 -1.30 -37.86 -21.76
CA THR A 52 -1.69 -39.26 -21.99
C THR A 52 -0.55 -40.17 -21.50
N GLY A 53 -0.61 -40.61 -20.25
CA GLY A 53 0.31 -41.62 -19.73
C GLY A 53 0.27 -42.94 -20.54
N PRO A 54 1.33 -43.76 -20.48
CA PRO A 54 1.51 -44.93 -21.33
C PRO A 54 0.68 -46.11 -20.81
N ALA A 55 -0.55 -46.26 -21.29
CA ALA A 55 -1.33 -47.46 -21.02
C ALA A 55 -2.34 -47.75 -22.14
N ALA A 56 -1.88 -48.29 -23.26
CA ALA A 56 -2.67 -49.23 -24.09
C ALA A 56 -1.79 -49.90 -25.17
N MET A 57 -0.83 -50.72 -24.75
CA MET A 57 -0.49 -51.88 -25.57
C MET A 57 -1.63 -52.89 -25.41
N LYS A 58 -2.64 -52.83 -26.28
CA LYS A 58 -3.48 -53.99 -26.59
C LYS A 58 -3.68 -54.09 -28.10
N SER A 59 -3.24 -55.24 -28.57
CA SER A 59 -3.16 -55.73 -29.94
C SER A 59 -4.53 -56.03 -30.59
N SER A 60 -4.65 -55.64 -31.87
CA SER A 60 -5.35 -56.30 -33.00
C SER A 60 -6.90 -56.48 -32.97
N PRO A 61 -7.61 -56.73 -34.11
CA PRO A 61 -7.12 -56.97 -35.49
C PRO A 61 -7.85 -56.22 -36.64
N LEU A 62 -7.25 -56.38 -37.83
CA LEU A 62 -7.65 -55.96 -39.19
C LEU A 62 -9.14 -56.07 -39.54
N ALA A 63 -9.66 -55.06 -40.25
CA ALA A 63 -10.31 -55.22 -41.58
C ALA A 63 -10.47 -53.85 -42.29
N PRO A 64 -10.51 -53.81 -43.64
CA PRO A 64 -10.31 -52.61 -44.45
C PRO A 64 -11.63 -52.02 -44.96
N ASN A 65 -11.71 -50.70 -45.13
CA ASN A 65 -12.11 -50.02 -46.37
C ASN A 65 -12.49 -48.54 -46.19
N ASP A 66 -12.19 -47.84 -47.29
CA ASP A 66 -12.85 -46.66 -47.87
C ASP A 66 -12.55 -45.25 -47.34
N ASP A 67 -11.93 -44.53 -48.27
CA ASP A 67 -11.78 -43.09 -48.42
C ASP A 67 -13.04 -42.31 -48.03
N VAL A 68 -12.94 -41.43 -47.03
CA VAL A 68 -13.72 -40.18 -47.00
C VAL A 68 -12.86 -39.07 -46.41
N ASP A 69 -12.40 -38.20 -47.31
CA ASP A 69 -11.91 -36.86 -47.02
C ASP A 69 -12.99 -36.08 -46.24
N THR A 70 -12.76 -35.82 -44.96
CA THR A 70 -13.59 -34.88 -44.18
C THR A 70 -12.69 -34.08 -43.25
N SER A 71 -12.47 -32.83 -43.64
CA SER A 71 -11.94 -31.77 -42.80
C SER A 71 -12.84 -31.54 -41.59
N VAL A 72 -12.51 -32.18 -40.46
CA VAL A 72 -13.13 -31.88 -39.18
C VAL A 72 -12.47 -30.61 -38.63
N PRO A 73 -13.21 -29.49 -38.46
CA PRO A 73 -12.70 -28.37 -37.70
C PRO A 73 -12.54 -28.86 -36.26
N ILE A 74 -11.31 -28.75 -35.73
CA ILE A 74 -10.99 -29.01 -34.34
C ILE A 74 -11.70 -27.93 -33.50
N ASP A 75 -12.97 -28.17 -33.21
CA ASP A 75 -13.71 -27.50 -32.14
C ASP A 75 -13.37 -28.22 -30.84
N GLN A 76 -12.14 -28.01 -30.35
CA GLN A 76 -11.73 -28.44 -29.02
C GLN A 76 -12.39 -27.51 -27.99
N SER A 77 -13.65 -27.81 -27.70
CA SER A 77 -14.25 -27.50 -26.41
C SER A 77 -13.45 -28.27 -25.36
N PHE A 78 -12.46 -27.60 -24.76
CA PHE A 78 -11.71 -28.14 -23.64
C PHE A 78 -12.64 -28.29 -22.44
N ASP A 79 -13.10 -29.50 -22.18
CA ASP A 79 -13.84 -29.83 -20.96
C ASP A 79 -12.87 -29.89 -19.77
N LEU A 80 -12.76 -28.76 -19.08
CA LEU A 80 -11.97 -28.59 -17.85
C LEU A 80 -12.55 -29.36 -16.65
N GLY A 81 -13.75 -29.95 -16.78
CA GLY A 81 -14.38 -30.76 -15.73
C GLY A 81 -13.63 -32.05 -15.39
N SER A 82 -12.73 -32.51 -16.26
CA SER A 82 -11.94 -33.75 -16.06
C SER A 82 -10.65 -33.54 -15.25
N LEU A 83 -10.27 -32.29 -14.93
CA LEU A 83 -9.15 -31.99 -14.04
C LEU A 83 -9.59 -32.20 -12.59
N ASN A 84 -9.73 -33.47 -12.22
CA ASN A 84 -10.05 -33.88 -10.87
C ASN A 84 -8.82 -33.64 -9.96
N LEU A 85 -8.59 -32.38 -9.59
CA LEU A 85 -7.54 -31.91 -8.67
C LEU A 85 -7.61 -32.55 -7.27
N ASN A 86 -8.67 -33.31 -7.00
CA ASN A 86 -8.94 -33.94 -5.71
C ASN A 86 -8.44 -35.40 -5.62
N ASN A 87 -7.96 -36.02 -6.70
CA ASN A 87 -7.60 -37.44 -6.65
C ASN A 87 -6.45 -37.79 -7.60
N SER A 88 -5.21 -37.49 -7.19
CA SER A 88 -4.02 -38.06 -7.82
C SER A 88 -3.42 -39.15 -6.93
N PRO A 89 -3.10 -40.35 -7.45
CA PRO A 89 -2.48 -41.41 -6.68
C PRO A 89 -1.12 -40.95 -6.18
N ARG A 90 -0.81 -41.41 -4.96
CA ARG A 90 0.36 -41.14 -4.14
C ARG A 90 1.65 -41.67 -4.81
N GLU A 91 2.09 -41.09 -5.92
CA GLU A 91 3.45 -41.23 -6.42
C GLU A 91 4.24 -39.99 -6.03
N SER A 92 5.28 -40.23 -5.24
CA SER A 92 6.22 -39.25 -4.70
C SER A 92 6.95 -38.52 -5.82
N VAL A 93 6.35 -37.47 -6.34
CA VAL A 93 7.12 -36.38 -6.97
C VAL A 93 7.88 -35.74 -5.82
N SER A 94 9.19 -35.90 -5.80
CA SER A 94 10.08 -35.22 -4.86
C SER A 94 9.70 -33.74 -4.78
N ASP A 95 9.65 -33.19 -3.57
CA ASP A 95 9.26 -31.80 -3.23
C ASP A 95 10.10 -30.70 -3.93
N ASP A 96 11.06 -31.12 -4.77
CA ASP A 96 12.06 -30.34 -5.50
C ASP A 96 11.67 -29.93 -6.93
N THR A 97 10.57 -30.43 -7.51
CA THR A 97 10.17 -30.01 -8.87
C THR A 97 9.11 -28.90 -8.84
N ALA A 98 9.36 -27.85 -8.06
CA ALA A 98 8.60 -26.62 -8.18
C ALA A 98 9.09 -25.85 -9.42
N PHE A 99 8.30 -25.85 -10.50
CA PHE A 99 8.59 -25.08 -11.73
C PHE A 99 8.60 -23.55 -11.54
N THR A 100 8.38 -23.07 -10.32
CA THR A 100 8.46 -21.67 -9.93
C THR A 100 9.10 -21.59 -8.55
N TYR A 101 10.21 -20.88 -8.45
CA TYR A 101 10.86 -20.61 -7.18
C TYR A 101 10.00 -19.62 -6.37
N ILE A 102 9.51 -20.09 -5.23
CA ILE A 102 8.84 -19.27 -4.21
C ILE A 102 9.82 -19.21 -3.04
N PRO A 103 10.29 -18.01 -2.63
CA PRO A 103 11.24 -17.90 -1.53
C PRO A 103 10.60 -18.36 -0.20
N PRO A 104 11.41 -18.72 0.82
CA PRO A 104 10.89 -19.19 2.11
C PRO A 104 9.95 -18.21 2.81
N GLU A 105 10.18 -16.89 2.62
CA GLU A 105 9.39 -15.79 3.19
C GLU A 105 8.93 -14.83 2.07
N PRO A 106 7.92 -15.19 1.27
CA PRO A 106 7.49 -14.43 0.09
C PRO A 106 7.24 -12.95 0.36
N ARG A 107 6.58 -12.64 1.47
CA ARG A 107 6.24 -11.27 1.88
C ARG A 107 7.48 -10.44 2.21
N ALA A 108 8.44 -11.02 2.95
CA ALA A 108 9.66 -10.32 3.34
C ALA A 108 10.55 -10.03 2.13
N TYR A 109 10.70 -11.01 1.22
CA TYR A 109 11.44 -10.81 -0.02
C TYR A 109 10.75 -9.80 -0.94
N TYR A 110 9.42 -9.86 -1.06
CA TYR A 110 8.64 -8.87 -1.81
C TYR A 110 8.86 -7.46 -1.27
N ARG A 111 8.75 -7.29 0.05
CA ARG A 111 9.00 -6.02 0.73
C ARG A 111 10.42 -5.49 0.49
N ALA A 112 11.43 -6.36 0.50
CA ALA A 112 12.82 -5.97 0.24
C ALA A 112 13.02 -5.48 -1.20
N VAL A 113 12.43 -6.17 -2.18
CA VAL A 113 12.46 -5.73 -3.59
C VAL A 113 11.69 -4.42 -3.75
N LEU A 114 10.52 -4.30 -3.11
CA LEU A 114 9.71 -3.08 -3.14
C LEU A 114 10.47 -1.88 -2.58
N ARG A 115 11.14 -2.04 -1.43
CA ARG A 115 12.00 -1.00 -0.88
C ARG A 115 13.06 -0.58 -1.90
N LYS A 116 13.76 -1.54 -2.50
CA LYS A 116 14.84 -1.23 -3.45
C LYS A 116 14.35 -0.58 -4.75
N ALA A 117 13.17 -0.99 -5.22
CA ALA A 117 12.52 -0.40 -6.37
C ALA A 117 12.14 1.07 -6.10
N LEU A 118 11.52 1.31 -4.94
CA LEU A 118 11.14 2.66 -4.52
C LEU A 118 12.36 3.55 -4.27
N ASP A 119 13.44 3.02 -3.68
CA ASP A 119 14.72 3.75 -3.58
C ASP A 119 15.19 4.20 -4.97
N ASN A 120 15.25 3.27 -5.93
CA ASN A 120 15.75 3.55 -7.27
C ASN A 120 14.89 4.58 -8.02
N ASP A 121 13.57 4.47 -7.91
CA ASP A 121 12.66 5.41 -8.58
C ASP A 121 12.77 6.82 -7.97
N LEU A 122 12.87 6.93 -6.64
CA LEU A 122 13.08 8.22 -5.97
C LEU A 122 14.42 8.87 -6.36
N PHE A 123 15.51 8.09 -6.45
CA PHE A 123 16.81 8.62 -6.90
C PHE A 123 16.81 9.08 -8.37
N GLN A 124 16.03 8.43 -9.24
CA GLN A 124 15.96 8.80 -10.65
C GLN A 124 15.14 10.08 -10.89
N ASP A 125 14.09 10.30 -10.09
CA ASP A 125 13.31 11.55 -10.15
C ASP A 125 14.17 12.76 -9.75
N ASP A 126 15.07 12.62 -8.78
CA ASP A 126 16.01 13.68 -8.37
C ASP A 126 17.01 14.06 -9.48
N GLU A 127 17.37 13.12 -10.37
CA GLU A 127 18.28 13.38 -11.50
C GLU A 127 17.55 13.92 -12.75
N ALA A 128 16.23 13.76 -12.81
CA ALA A 128 15.38 14.10 -13.96
C ALA A 128 14.76 15.51 -13.87
N GLU A 129 15.42 16.47 -13.21
CA GLU A 129 15.02 17.88 -13.14
C GLU A 129 14.86 18.48 -14.55
N GLY A 130 13.65 18.42 -15.10
CA GLY A 130 13.33 19.00 -16.41
C GLY A 130 12.05 18.51 -17.08
N VAL A 131 11.35 17.51 -16.53
CA VAL A 131 10.07 17.05 -17.11
C VAL A 131 8.90 17.66 -16.34
N ASP A 132 8.30 18.68 -16.95
CA ASP A 132 7.06 19.31 -16.56
C ASP A 132 5.92 18.27 -16.54
N GLY A 133 5.60 17.75 -15.35
CA GLY A 133 4.58 16.73 -15.12
C GLY A 133 3.91 16.91 -13.76
N PRO A 134 2.57 17.05 -13.68
CA PRO A 134 1.86 17.35 -12.43
C PRO A 134 1.45 16.13 -11.59
N GLU A 135 1.90 14.92 -11.94
CA GLU A 135 1.52 13.68 -11.23
C GLU A 135 2.73 13.10 -10.48
N ILE A 136 2.64 13.07 -9.15
CA ILE A 136 3.64 12.43 -8.28
C ILE A 136 3.60 10.92 -8.55
N GLN A 137 4.58 10.41 -9.27
CA GLN A 137 4.69 9.00 -9.60
C GLN A 137 5.68 8.29 -8.67
N LEU A 138 5.17 7.65 -7.63
CA LEU A 138 6.03 6.97 -6.63
C LEU A 138 6.77 5.75 -7.18
N LEU A 139 6.15 5.01 -8.11
CA LEU A 139 6.75 3.84 -8.73
C LEU A 139 6.74 4.02 -10.24
N SER A 140 7.91 3.82 -10.85
CA SER A 140 8.04 3.77 -12.29
C SER A 140 7.24 2.59 -12.85
N LYS A 141 6.90 2.66 -14.13
CA LYS A 141 6.21 1.56 -14.81
C LYS A 141 7.04 0.27 -14.75
N GLN A 142 8.36 0.38 -14.86
CA GLN A 142 9.27 -0.76 -14.84
C GLN A 142 9.26 -1.45 -13.46
N SER A 143 9.39 -0.67 -12.39
CA SER A 143 9.26 -1.17 -11.03
C SER A 143 7.90 -1.83 -10.77
N THR A 144 6.83 -1.19 -11.24
CA THR A 144 5.47 -1.72 -11.12
C THR A 144 5.31 -3.06 -11.83
N ASP A 145 5.77 -3.18 -13.08
CA ASP A 145 5.68 -4.43 -13.85
C ASP A 145 6.47 -5.57 -13.19
N VAL A 146 7.67 -5.29 -12.68
CA VAL A 146 8.48 -6.27 -11.94
C VAL A 146 7.78 -6.71 -10.65
N LEU A 147 7.26 -5.77 -9.86
CA LEU A 147 6.54 -6.07 -8.62
C LEU A 147 5.27 -6.88 -8.89
N ASN A 148 4.55 -6.62 -9.98
CA ASN A 148 3.37 -7.40 -10.36
C ASN A 148 3.73 -8.85 -10.70
N GLU A 149 4.77 -9.05 -11.51
CA GLU A 149 5.25 -10.40 -11.84
C GLU A 149 5.72 -11.17 -10.59
N LEU A 150 6.43 -10.51 -9.68
CA LEU A 150 6.84 -11.13 -8.41
C LEU A 150 5.63 -11.46 -7.54
N ALA A 151 4.66 -10.56 -7.42
CA ALA A 151 3.46 -10.81 -6.63
C ALA A 151 2.67 -12.01 -7.17
N LEU A 152 2.51 -12.13 -8.49
CA LEU A 152 1.83 -13.26 -9.11
C LEU A 152 2.60 -14.58 -8.90
N ARG A 153 3.91 -14.59 -9.14
CA ARG A 153 4.74 -15.80 -9.04
C ARG A 153 4.95 -16.27 -7.61
N TRP A 154 5.04 -15.33 -6.67
CA TRP A 154 5.20 -15.58 -5.24
C TRP A 154 3.86 -15.63 -4.50
N ARG A 155 2.74 -15.50 -5.22
CA ARG A 155 1.37 -15.60 -4.70
C ARG A 155 1.11 -14.64 -3.53
N ILE A 156 1.57 -13.40 -3.68
CA ILE A 156 1.36 -12.33 -2.70
C ILE A 156 -0.05 -11.76 -2.91
N PRO A 157 -0.97 -11.90 -1.94
CA PRO A 157 -2.32 -11.35 -2.07
C PRO A 157 -2.31 -9.83 -2.21
N GLN A 158 -3.35 -9.30 -2.86
CA GLN A 158 -3.51 -7.85 -3.05
C GLN A 158 -3.47 -7.05 -1.73
N PRO A 159 -4.18 -7.42 -0.65
CA PRO A 159 -4.07 -6.73 0.64
C PRO A 159 -2.64 -6.71 1.18
N SER A 160 -1.89 -7.79 0.98
CA SER A 160 -0.50 -7.89 1.40
C SER A 160 0.42 -6.99 0.58
N ARG A 161 0.21 -6.87 -0.73
CA ARG A 161 0.96 -5.92 -1.57
C ARG A 161 0.77 -4.47 -1.08
N MET A 162 -0.48 -4.11 -0.77
CA MET A 162 -0.87 -2.77 -0.34
C MET A 162 -0.30 -2.40 1.03
N THR A 163 -0.44 -3.30 2.02
CA THR A 163 0.08 -3.08 3.37
C THR A 163 1.61 -3.04 3.39
N LEU A 164 2.28 -3.90 2.62
CA LEU A 164 3.74 -3.87 2.49
C LEU A 164 4.22 -2.60 1.78
N PHE A 165 3.48 -2.08 0.80
CA PHE A 165 3.78 -0.80 0.17
C PHE A 165 3.69 0.34 1.18
N LEU A 166 2.59 0.42 1.93
CA LEU A 166 2.42 1.46 2.93
C LEU A 166 3.47 1.36 4.04
N ASP A 167 3.89 0.15 4.44
CA ASP A 167 4.97 -0.02 5.42
C ASP A 167 6.33 0.47 4.92
N VAL A 168 6.65 0.25 3.65
CA VAL A 168 7.89 0.81 3.05
C VAL A 168 7.81 2.34 2.97
N VAL A 169 6.66 2.88 2.55
CA VAL A 169 6.42 4.34 2.50
C VAL A 169 6.53 4.96 3.89
N ARG A 170 5.93 4.34 4.91
CA ARG A 170 6.05 4.72 6.32
C ARG A 170 7.51 4.79 6.75
N GLU A 171 8.30 3.75 6.48
CA GLU A 171 9.73 3.72 6.83
C GLU A 171 10.50 4.88 6.16
N LYS A 172 10.15 5.21 4.90
CA LYS A 172 10.75 6.34 4.19
C LYS A 172 10.33 7.69 4.75
N PHE A 173 9.05 7.84 5.12
CA PHE A 173 8.54 9.05 5.75
C PHE A 173 9.20 9.31 7.11
N ASP A 174 9.33 8.26 7.94
CA ASP A 174 10.04 8.33 9.22
C ASP A 174 11.51 8.76 9.06
N ARG A 175 12.15 8.39 7.94
CA ARG A 175 13.52 8.78 7.58
C ARG A 175 13.62 10.13 6.88
N GLN A 176 12.51 10.82 6.67
CA GLN A 176 12.42 12.08 5.92
C GLN A 176 12.93 11.96 4.47
N GLU A 177 12.81 10.77 3.87
CA GLU A 177 13.20 10.49 2.48
C GLU A 177 12.10 10.85 1.48
N ILE A 178 10.86 11.10 1.94
CA ILE A 178 9.73 11.50 1.10
C ILE A 178 8.99 12.69 1.71
N THR A 179 8.33 13.48 0.86
CA THR A 179 7.54 14.65 1.28
C THR A 179 6.11 14.27 1.67
N LEU A 180 5.39 15.22 2.28
CA LEU A 180 3.96 15.06 2.58
C LEU A 180 3.13 14.80 1.32
N ASP A 181 3.46 15.45 0.20
CA ASP A 181 2.72 15.25 -1.06
C ASP A 181 2.96 13.84 -1.63
N MET A 182 4.15 13.30 -1.46
CA MET A 182 4.46 11.90 -1.80
C MET A 182 3.75 10.91 -0.88
N LEU A 183 3.64 11.22 0.42
CA LEU A 183 2.88 10.41 1.38
C LEU A 183 1.38 10.39 1.02
N ASP A 184 0.81 11.54 0.66
CA ASP A 184 -0.57 11.65 0.18
C ASP A 184 -0.79 10.80 -1.07
N ALA A 185 0.09 10.95 -2.08
CA ALA A 185 0.05 10.14 -3.29
C ALA A 185 0.15 8.63 -2.99
N ALA A 186 0.90 8.23 -1.96
CA ALA A 186 1.03 6.84 -1.55
C ALA A 186 -0.28 6.29 -0.97
N PHE A 187 -0.94 7.07 -0.11
CA PHE A 187 -2.25 6.69 0.38
C PHE A 187 -3.29 6.62 -0.73
N MET A 188 -3.26 7.56 -1.66
CA MET A 188 -4.14 7.54 -2.84
C MET A 188 -3.87 6.34 -3.72
N TYR A 189 -2.61 5.94 -3.91
CA TYR A 189 -2.24 4.73 -4.64
C TYR A 189 -2.83 3.46 -3.99
N VAL A 190 -2.74 3.34 -2.66
CA VAL A 190 -3.31 2.23 -1.89
C VAL A 190 -4.84 2.24 -1.95
N LYS A 191 -5.48 3.41 -1.82
CA LYS A 191 -6.95 3.54 -1.83
C LYS A 191 -7.55 3.43 -3.24
N THR A 192 -6.76 3.60 -4.30
CA THR A 192 -7.23 3.49 -5.67
C THR A 192 -7.37 2.02 -6.07
N PRO A 193 -8.55 1.57 -6.52
CA PRO A 193 -8.69 0.22 -7.06
C PRO A 193 -7.74 0.06 -8.25
N THR A 194 -6.72 -0.79 -8.12
CA THR A 194 -5.77 -1.04 -9.21
C THR A 194 -6.53 -1.51 -10.44
N ALA A 195 -6.28 -0.85 -11.58
CA ALA A 195 -6.97 -1.09 -12.85
C ALA A 195 -6.66 -2.46 -13.49
N GLU A 196 -6.04 -3.39 -12.76
CA GLU A 196 -5.87 -4.80 -13.16
C GLU A 196 -7.24 -5.42 -13.55
N VAL A 197 -8.35 -4.90 -13.00
CA VAL A 197 -9.72 -5.31 -13.35
C VAL A 197 -10.17 -4.87 -14.75
N LYS A 198 -9.58 -3.81 -15.35
CA LYS A 198 -10.10 -3.23 -16.61
C LYS A 198 -9.43 -3.72 -17.89
N LYS A 199 -8.20 -4.24 -17.84
CA LYS A 199 -7.51 -4.74 -19.06
C LYS A 199 -7.59 -6.25 -19.26
N ALA A 200 -7.98 -7.02 -18.25
CA ALA A 200 -8.31 -8.43 -18.41
C ALA A 200 -9.75 -8.56 -18.92
N ASN A 201 -9.94 -8.44 -20.24
CA ASN A 201 -11.18 -8.77 -20.90
C ASN A 201 -11.40 -10.30 -20.91
N ARG A 202 -11.47 -10.94 -19.73
CA ARG A 202 -11.96 -12.30 -19.44
C ARG A 202 -12.30 -12.42 -17.94
N MET A 203 -13.52 -12.04 -17.57
CA MET A 203 -14.37 -12.75 -16.60
C MET A 203 -13.87 -13.08 -15.17
N SER A 204 -12.87 -12.38 -14.63
CA SER A 204 -12.65 -12.35 -13.16
C SER A 204 -13.28 -11.08 -12.59
N GLN A 205 -14.60 -11.13 -12.34
CA GLN A 205 -15.27 -10.12 -11.53
C GLN A 205 -14.93 -10.36 -10.06
N MET A 206 -13.67 -10.08 -9.68
CA MET A 206 -13.37 -9.80 -8.29
C MET A 206 -14.08 -8.49 -7.96
N THR A 207 -15.13 -8.57 -7.13
CA THR A 207 -15.78 -7.38 -6.60
C THR A 207 -14.72 -6.50 -5.91
N PRO A 208 -14.67 -5.18 -6.20
CA PRO A 208 -13.83 -4.22 -5.48
C PRO A 208 -13.94 -4.36 -3.95
N SER A 209 -15.06 -4.91 -3.48
CA SER A 209 -15.40 -5.22 -2.10
C SER A 209 -14.33 -5.97 -1.28
N VAL A 210 -13.53 -6.89 -1.84
CA VAL A 210 -12.61 -7.71 -0.99
C VAL A 210 -11.36 -6.93 -0.57
N VAL A 211 -10.92 -5.98 -1.39
CA VAL A 211 -9.77 -5.12 -1.06
C VAL A 211 -10.14 -4.13 0.04
N PHE A 212 -11.35 -3.59 0.02
CA PHE A 212 -11.83 -2.62 1.01
C PHE A 212 -12.51 -3.27 2.23
N ASP A 213 -12.79 -4.57 2.20
CA ASP A 213 -13.30 -5.32 3.33
C ASP A 213 -12.14 -5.91 4.15
N ALA A 214 -11.63 -5.11 5.09
CA ALA A 214 -10.53 -5.51 5.97
C ALA A 214 -10.84 -6.75 6.82
N SER A 215 -12.12 -7.15 6.97
CA SER A 215 -12.49 -8.39 7.65
C SER A 215 -12.02 -9.65 6.91
N ARG A 216 -11.68 -9.53 5.62
CA ARG A 216 -11.20 -10.62 4.78
C ARG A 216 -9.68 -10.69 4.68
N TRP A 217 -8.97 -9.75 5.30
CA TRP A 217 -7.53 -9.71 5.25
C TRP A 217 -6.92 -10.77 6.14
N THR A 218 -5.65 -11.12 5.88
CA THR A 218 -4.91 -11.94 6.84
C THR A 218 -4.71 -11.18 8.14
N VAL A 219 -4.60 -11.89 9.26
CA VAL A 219 -4.31 -11.28 10.57
C VAL A 219 -3.02 -10.45 10.50
N SER A 220 -2.02 -10.94 9.77
CA SER A 220 -0.75 -10.26 9.56
C SER A 220 -0.91 -8.93 8.82
N ASP A 221 -1.70 -8.90 7.74
CA ASP A 221 -1.97 -7.68 6.95
C ASP A 221 -2.75 -6.66 7.78
N TYR A 222 -3.79 -7.13 8.48
CA TYR A 222 -4.60 -6.30 9.35
C TYR A 222 -3.72 -5.61 10.41
N SER A 223 -2.91 -6.38 11.14
CA SER A 223 -2.02 -5.84 12.18
C SER A 223 -0.97 -4.88 11.62
N LEU A 224 -0.40 -5.18 10.45
CA LEU A 224 0.61 -4.33 9.81
C LEU A 224 -0.01 -2.99 9.38
N GLN A 225 -1.22 -3.00 8.82
CA GLN A 225 -1.92 -1.77 8.44
C GLN A 225 -2.17 -0.85 9.63
N GLN A 226 -2.64 -1.40 10.76
CA GLN A 226 -2.85 -0.63 11.98
C GLN A 226 -1.55 -0.02 12.52
N GLN A 227 -0.47 -0.80 12.51
CA GLN A 227 0.86 -0.32 12.89
C GLN A 227 1.35 0.80 11.97
N CYS A 228 1.11 0.67 10.66
CA CYS A 228 1.49 1.71 9.70
C CYS A 228 0.74 3.01 9.96
N LEU A 229 -0.58 2.94 10.13
CA LEU A 229 -1.40 4.12 10.40
C LEU A 229 -0.99 4.81 11.72
N SER A 230 -0.72 4.03 12.77
CA SER A 230 -0.28 4.56 14.07
C SER A 230 1.10 5.24 13.98
N SER A 231 2.06 4.61 13.32
CA SER A 231 3.40 5.18 13.12
C SER A 231 3.37 6.46 12.27
N ILE A 232 2.56 6.48 11.21
CA ILE A 232 2.40 7.66 10.36
C ILE A 232 1.70 8.78 11.15
N HIS A 233 0.69 8.45 11.95
CA HIS A 233 0.02 9.40 12.85
C HIS A 233 1.01 10.07 13.82
N ASP A 234 1.85 9.29 14.50
CA ASP A 234 2.87 9.82 15.41
C ASP A 234 3.89 10.72 14.68
N ALA A 235 4.29 10.35 13.46
CA ALA A 235 5.18 11.16 12.64
C ALA A 235 4.52 12.49 12.22
N LEU A 236 3.27 12.45 11.77
CA LEU A 236 2.50 13.63 11.39
C LEU A 236 2.22 14.55 12.58
N LEU A 237 1.93 14.01 13.77
CA LEU A 237 1.77 14.82 14.98
C LEU A 237 3.07 15.52 15.38
N ARG A 238 4.21 14.83 15.28
CA ARG A 238 5.53 15.46 15.51
C ARG A 238 5.80 16.58 14.51
N GLU A 239 5.52 16.37 13.23
CA GLU A 239 5.66 17.41 12.22
C GLU A 239 4.69 18.58 12.47
N LEU A 240 3.43 18.31 12.79
CA LEU A 240 2.45 19.32 13.15
C LEU A 240 2.90 20.17 14.34
N PHE A 241 3.46 19.53 15.37
CA PHE A 241 4.01 20.20 16.54
C PHE A 241 5.12 21.16 16.15
N GLU A 242 6.11 20.70 15.38
CA GLU A 242 7.20 21.54 14.88
C GLU A 242 6.69 22.73 14.05
N LEU A 243 5.78 22.50 13.11
CA LEU A 243 5.20 23.56 12.28
C LEU A 243 4.45 24.61 13.12
N LEU A 244 3.70 24.18 14.15
CA LEU A 244 2.94 25.09 15.00
C LEU A 244 3.81 25.93 15.94
N GLN A 245 5.01 25.47 16.31
CA GLN A 245 5.95 26.28 17.10
C GLN A 245 6.35 27.58 16.40
N HIS A 246 6.27 27.62 15.06
CA HIS A 246 6.55 28.81 14.27
C HIS A 246 5.35 29.77 14.15
N CYS A 247 4.18 29.49 14.75
CA CYS A 247 2.94 30.23 14.46
C CYS A 247 2.99 31.75 14.73
N TYR A 248 3.90 32.20 15.62
CA TYR A 248 4.14 33.62 15.94
C TYR A 248 5.07 34.34 14.95
N GLU A 249 5.68 33.62 14.03
CA GLU A 249 6.55 34.19 13.00
C GLU A 249 5.74 34.96 11.94
N PRO A 250 6.38 35.90 11.21
CA PRO A 250 5.70 36.67 10.17
C PRO A 250 5.17 35.79 9.02
N LYS A 251 5.88 34.71 8.68
CA LYS A 251 5.56 33.77 7.60
C LYS A 251 5.79 32.32 8.06
N PRO A 252 4.95 31.78 8.96
CA PRO A 252 5.07 30.39 9.34
C PRO A 252 4.73 29.47 8.18
N PRO A 253 5.24 28.24 8.23
CA PRO A 253 4.87 27.21 7.28
C PRO A 253 3.39 26.85 7.41
N SER A 254 2.84 26.27 6.35
CA SER A 254 1.45 25.79 6.32
C SER A 254 1.35 24.46 7.06
N ILE A 255 0.31 24.30 7.89
CA ILE A 255 -0.05 23.01 8.50
C ILE A 255 -1.06 22.22 7.65
N GLY A 256 -1.55 22.81 6.56
CA GLY A 256 -2.70 22.28 5.81
C GLY A 256 -2.49 20.88 5.26
N SER A 257 -1.30 20.59 4.71
CA SER A 257 -1.00 19.26 4.17
C SER A 257 -0.96 18.18 5.26
N VAL A 258 -0.37 18.49 6.42
CA VAL A 258 -0.33 17.56 7.56
C VAL A 258 -1.75 17.27 8.07
N MET A 259 -2.56 18.32 8.28
CA MET A 259 -3.95 18.20 8.72
C MET A 259 -4.79 17.40 7.71
N TYR A 260 -4.64 17.69 6.41
CA TYR A 260 -5.36 16.99 5.36
C TYR A 260 -5.08 15.49 5.36
N ILE A 261 -3.81 15.08 5.52
CA ILE A 261 -3.44 13.66 5.57
C ILE A 261 -3.97 13.00 6.86
N LEU A 262 -3.84 13.67 8.01
CA LEU A 262 -4.39 13.19 9.28
C LEU A 262 -5.90 12.94 9.17
N GLU A 263 -6.66 13.88 8.62
CA GLU A 263 -8.11 13.76 8.49
C GLU A 263 -8.51 12.71 7.45
N THR A 264 -8.05 12.89 6.21
CA THR A 264 -8.52 12.12 5.04
C THR A 264 -7.95 10.70 4.99
N HIS A 265 -6.73 10.50 5.48
CA HIS A 265 -6.01 9.24 5.33
C HIS A 265 -5.88 8.43 6.61
N VAL A 266 -5.78 9.08 7.76
CA VAL A 266 -5.61 8.40 9.06
C VAL A 266 -6.92 8.30 9.82
N TYR A 267 -7.56 9.43 10.16
CA TYR A 267 -8.73 9.47 11.03
C TYR A 267 -10.03 8.99 10.38
N ASP A 268 -10.12 9.07 9.06
CA ASP A 268 -11.21 8.50 8.27
C ASP A 268 -11.04 6.99 7.99
N ASP A 269 -9.87 6.42 8.29
CA ASP A 269 -9.63 4.99 8.09
C ASP A 269 -10.21 4.16 9.26
N PRO A 270 -11.10 3.18 9.01
CA PRO A 270 -11.70 2.37 10.06
C PRO A 270 -10.71 1.47 10.80
N LEU A 271 -9.51 1.23 10.24
CA LEU A 271 -8.46 0.45 10.88
C LEU A 271 -7.63 1.27 11.87
N PHE A 272 -7.73 2.60 11.82
CA PHE A 272 -7.11 3.46 12.81
C PHE A 272 -7.96 3.53 14.09
N ALA A 273 -7.44 2.97 15.18
CA ALA A 273 -8.06 3.11 16.49
C ALA A 273 -7.68 4.47 17.08
N LYS A 274 -8.66 5.38 17.16
CA LYS A 274 -8.47 6.67 17.84
C LYS A 274 -8.32 6.43 19.34
N THR A 275 -7.12 6.65 19.88
CA THR A 275 -6.85 6.74 21.31
C THR A 275 -7.05 8.19 21.74
N PRO A 276 -8.13 8.51 22.47
CA PRO A 276 -8.36 9.89 22.92
C PRO A 276 -7.28 10.37 23.89
N GLU A 277 -6.63 9.47 24.63
CA GLU A 277 -5.55 9.84 25.55
C GLU A 277 -4.34 10.47 24.84
N ASP A 278 -3.94 9.95 23.67
CA ASP A 278 -2.74 10.44 22.96
C ASP A 278 -2.94 11.86 22.40
N LEU A 279 -4.17 12.19 21.99
CA LEU A 279 -4.53 13.54 21.55
C LEU A 279 -4.55 14.54 22.70
N ASP A 280 -4.97 14.11 23.89
CA ASP A 280 -4.96 14.95 25.08
C ASP A 280 -3.51 15.27 25.49
N GLU A 281 -2.62 14.28 25.53
CA GLU A 281 -1.20 14.48 25.83
C GLU A 281 -0.53 15.42 24.81
N PHE A 282 -0.78 15.20 23.52
CA PHE A 282 -0.31 16.08 22.45
C PHE A 282 -0.79 17.52 22.65
N THR A 283 -2.08 17.71 22.96
CA THR A 283 -2.69 19.03 23.13
C THR A 283 -2.08 19.77 24.33
N VAL A 284 -1.85 19.09 25.45
CA VAL A 284 -1.19 19.67 26.62
C VAL A 284 0.23 20.10 26.29
N ALA A 285 1.03 19.21 25.68
CA ALA A 285 2.41 19.52 25.31
C ALA A 285 2.51 20.69 24.33
N LEU A 286 1.65 20.70 23.31
CA LEU A 286 1.58 21.76 22.32
C LEU A 286 1.17 23.10 22.94
N HIS A 287 0.18 23.10 23.83
CA HIS A 287 -0.24 24.31 24.52
C HIS A 287 0.92 24.94 25.32
N ASP A 288 1.68 24.14 26.05
CA ASP A 288 2.82 24.63 26.84
C ASP A 288 3.95 25.16 25.96
N ALA A 289 4.27 24.46 24.86
CA ALA A 289 5.24 24.92 23.88
C ALA A 289 4.82 26.25 23.23
N LEU A 290 3.56 26.36 22.81
CA LEU A 290 3.01 27.59 22.23
C LEU A 290 3.04 28.74 23.24
N LYS A 291 2.76 28.48 24.52
CA LYS A 291 2.86 29.49 25.58
C LYS A 291 4.29 29.99 25.76
N GLN A 292 5.28 29.10 25.65
CA GLN A 292 6.69 29.50 25.66
C GLN A 292 7.03 30.36 24.44
N LYS A 293 6.64 29.94 23.24
CA LYS A 293 6.84 30.70 21.99
C LYS A 293 6.13 32.06 22.01
N ALA A 294 4.95 32.14 22.62
CA ALA A 294 4.25 33.40 22.84
C ALA A 294 5.04 34.37 23.73
N ARG A 295 5.68 33.86 24.79
CA ARG A 295 6.56 34.68 25.65
C ARG A 295 7.78 35.18 24.89
N GLU A 296 8.41 34.33 24.09
CA GLU A 296 9.55 34.71 23.24
C GLU A 296 9.15 35.82 22.25
N ALA A 297 8.02 35.65 21.56
CA ALA A 297 7.46 36.66 20.65
C ALA A 297 7.12 37.98 21.37
N TYR A 298 6.51 37.90 22.56
CA TYR A 298 6.23 39.07 23.39
C TYR A 298 7.50 39.79 23.81
N ASN A 299 8.52 39.07 24.27
CA ASN A 299 9.80 39.66 24.66
C ASN A 299 10.50 40.34 23.48
N GLY A 300 10.43 39.75 22.28
CA GLY A 300 10.94 40.39 21.06
C GLY A 300 10.17 41.66 20.67
N MET A 301 8.85 41.72 20.92
CA MET A 301 8.08 42.94 20.74
C MET A 301 8.39 43.99 21.83
N LEU A 302 8.60 43.55 23.06
CA LEU A 302 8.95 44.39 24.20
C LEU A 302 10.28 45.10 23.94
N SER A 303 11.34 44.37 23.59
CA SER A 303 12.66 44.95 23.31
C SER A 303 12.67 45.89 22.10
N LYS A 304 11.75 45.67 21.14
CA LYS A 304 11.60 46.54 19.96
C LYS A 304 10.89 47.86 20.24
N HIS A 305 9.94 47.87 21.18
CA HIS A 305 9.04 49.00 21.40
C HIS A 305 9.25 49.74 22.73
N VAL A 306 9.86 49.08 23.72
CA VAL A 306 10.12 49.63 25.04
C VAL A 306 11.64 49.72 25.25
N PRO A 307 12.19 50.92 25.50
CA PRO A 307 13.61 51.08 25.81
C PRO A 307 14.02 50.30 27.07
N GLU A 308 15.28 49.86 27.13
CA GLU A 308 15.82 49.16 28.30
C GLU A 308 15.90 50.07 29.54
N ASP A 309 16.12 51.37 29.33
CA ASP A 309 16.19 52.36 30.40
C ASP A 309 14.80 52.83 30.83
N ALA A 310 14.46 52.54 32.09
CA ALA A 310 13.17 52.87 32.68
C ALA A 310 12.87 54.38 32.73
N GLU A 311 13.90 55.23 32.77
CA GLU A 311 13.72 56.69 32.78
C GLU A 311 13.21 57.22 31.44
N SER A 312 13.44 56.48 30.35
CA SER A 312 13.00 56.83 29.00
C SER A 312 11.62 56.26 28.63
N TRP A 313 10.90 55.69 29.59
CA TRP A 313 9.59 55.10 29.34
C TRP A 313 8.51 56.16 29.19
N GLU A 314 7.88 56.19 28.01
CA GLU A 314 6.72 57.01 27.71
C GLU A 314 5.48 56.16 27.49
N PHE A 315 4.30 56.75 27.73
CA PHE A 315 3.01 56.09 27.45
C PHE A 315 2.89 55.64 25.98
N TYR A 316 3.55 56.35 25.06
CA TYR A 316 3.63 55.98 23.65
C TYR A 316 4.23 54.58 23.43
N HIS A 317 5.26 54.18 24.18
CA HIS A 317 5.87 52.84 24.08
C HIS A 317 4.88 51.73 24.43
N VAL A 318 4.05 51.95 25.45
CA VAL A 318 2.99 51.02 25.86
C VAL A 318 1.91 50.89 24.79
N ILE A 319 1.49 52.00 24.17
CA ILE A 319 0.54 51.98 23.04
C ILE A 319 1.11 51.18 21.87
N GLN A 320 2.38 51.38 21.51
CA GLN A 320 3.00 50.70 20.38
C GLN A 320 3.13 49.19 20.63
N LEU A 321 3.55 48.80 21.83
CA LEU A 321 3.58 47.40 22.24
C LEU A 321 2.19 46.75 22.16
N GLY A 322 1.16 47.41 22.72
CA GLY A 322 -0.21 46.92 22.68
C GLY A 322 -0.73 46.74 21.25
N LYS A 323 -0.46 47.71 20.36
CA LYS A 323 -0.81 47.60 18.93
C LYS A 323 -0.10 46.44 18.25
N ALA A 324 1.18 46.21 18.54
CA ALA A 324 1.96 45.12 17.98
C ALA A 324 1.39 43.75 18.40
N VAL A 325 1.09 43.57 19.69
CA VAL A 325 0.51 42.34 20.24
C VAL A 325 -0.87 42.05 19.63
N VAL A 326 -1.77 43.05 19.61
CA VAL A 326 -3.11 42.88 19.01
C VAL A 326 -3.01 42.54 17.52
N THR A 327 -2.11 43.22 16.79
CA THR A 327 -1.90 42.94 15.37
C THR A 327 -1.40 41.51 15.13
N LEU A 328 -0.52 41.00 15.99
CA LEU A 328 -0.05 39.62 15.91
C LEU A 328 -1.18 38.62 16.20
N ALA A 329 -1.95 38.85 17.26
CA ALA A 329 -3.11 38.02 17.61
C ALA A 329 -4.14 37.96 16.48
N ASP A 330 -4.49 39.11 15.89
CA ASP A 330 -5.42 39.20 14.75
C ASP A 330 -4.91 38.42 13.53
N LYS A 331 -3.60 38.48 13.25
CA LYS A 331 -2.99 37.73 12.13
C LYS A 331 -3.07 36.23 12.35
N ILE A 332 -2.73 35.76 13.55
CA ILE A 332 -2.79 34.34 13.92
C ILE A 332 -4.24 33.86 13.85
N GLN A 333 -5.19 34.59 14.44
CA GLN A 333 -6.60 34.25 14.40
C GLN A 333 -7.12 34.15 12.96
N LYS A 334 -6.81 35.11 12.09
CA LYS A 334 -7.23 35.07 10.67
C LYS A 334 -6.63 33.89 9.92
N ARG A 335 -5.37 33.54 10.19
CA ARG A 335 -4.66 32.45 9.53
C ARG A 335 -5.28 31.09 9.83
N TYR A 336 -5.45 30.78 11.12
CA TYR A 336 -5.92 29.44 11.54
C TYR A 336 -7.44 29.31 11.58
N ARG A 337 -8.21 30.37 11.27
CA ARG A 337 -9.69 30.31 11.20
C ARG A 337 -10.23 29.43 10.08
N LYS A 338 -9.44 29.19 9.02
CA LYS A 338 -9.85 28.45 7.82
C LYS A 338 -8.96 27.25 7.50
N ASN A 339 -8.01 26.92 8.37
CA ASN A 339 -7.34 25.64 8.22
C ASN A 339 -8.37 24.55 8.56
N PRO A 340 -8.41 23.47 7.75
CA PRO A 340 -9.28 22.33 8.03
C PRO A 340 -9.11 21.87 9.48
#